data_AF-A0A7R8W6I8-F1
#
_entry.id   AF-A0A7R8W6I8-F1
#
_cell.length_a   1.000
_cell.length_b   1.000
_cell.length_c   1.000
_cell.angle_alpha   90.00
_cell.angle_beta   90.00
_cell.angle_gamma   90.00
#
_symmetry.space_group_name_H-M   'P 1'
#
loop_
_entity.id
_entity.type
_entity.pdbx_description
1 polymer ?
#
loop_
_entity_poly.entity_id
_entity_poly.type
_entity_poly.pdbx_seq_one_letter_code
_entity_poly.pdbx_strand_id
1 'polypeptide(L)'
;VEVKKFVKIGRPGYRVTKQRDPESGQQSLLFQVDYPEIAEGIMPRHRFMSAYEQRIEPPDRRWQYLLFAAEPYETISFKVPSREVDKAEDKFWSHWNQDTKQFFLQVAFRVERAFQNPMMPRGAPTNPSLRGPPPPPQGQPPPPGQ
;
A
#
# COMPACT_ATOMS: atom_id res chain seq x y z
N VAL A 1 -8.03 4.57 37.19
CA VAL A 1 -7.08 5.19 36.24
C VAL A 1 -7.34 6.69 36.26
N GLU A 2 -6.44 7.46 36.84
CA GLU A 2 -6.58 8.92 36.88
C GLU A 2 -6.24 9.49 35.50
N VAL A 3 -7.22 10.10 34.84
CA VAL A 3 -7.05 10.65 33.50
C VAL A 3 -6.34 12.00 33.65
N LYS A 4 -5.01 12.01 33.51
CA LYS A 4 -4.22 13.25 33.44
C LYS A 4 -4.70 14.04 32.22
N LYS A 5 -5.33 15.20 32.45
CA LYS A 5 -5.75 16.12 31.39
C LYS A 5 -4.59 17.02 31.02
N PHE A 6 -4.07 16.87 29.81
CA PHE A 6 -3.08 17.79 29.24
C PHE A 6 -3.79 18.86 28.39
N VAL A 7 -3.27 20.08 28.41
CA VAL A 7 -3.67 21.11 27.44
C VAL A 7 -2.96 20.81 26.14
N LYS A 8 -3.71 20.62 25.04
CA LYS A 8 -3.11 20.32 23.74
C LYS A 8 -2.36 21.52 23.18
N ILE A 9 -1.13 21.30 22.74
CA ILE A 9 -0.22 22.36 22.28
C ILE A 9 -0.18 22.51 20.75
N GLY A 10 -0.97 21.71 20.04
CA GLY A 10 -1.06 21.71 18.58
C GLY A 10 -0.41 20.47 17.94
N ARG A 11 -0.11 20.59 16.64
CA ARG A 11 0.43 19.48 15.83
C ARG A 11 1.96 19.42 15.92
N PRO A 12 2.55 18.21 15.99
CA PRO A 12 4.00 18.05 15.98
C PRO A 12 4.59 18.35 14.60
N GLY A 13 5.88 18.71 14.57
CA GLY A 13 6.66 18.78 13.32
C GLY A 13 6.91 17.39 12.75
N TYR A 14 6.99 17.26 11.43
CA TYR A 14 7.28 15.98 10.80
C TYR A 14 7.99 16.10 9.46
N ARG A 15 8.69 15.02 9.10
CA ARG A 15 9.29 14.77 7.78
C ARG A 15 8.98 13.35 7.33
N VAL A 16 8.68 13.19 6.04
CA VAL A 16 8.43 11.89 5.42
C VAL A 16 9.37 11.71 4.24
N THR A 17 10.18 10.66 4.28
CA THR A 17 11.11 10.29 3.20
C THR A 17 10.58 9.06 2.49
N LYS A 18 10.42 9.16 1.17
CA LYS A 18 10.13 8.00 0.30
C LYS A 18 11.45 7.36 -0.09
N GLN A 19 11.59 6.06 0.14
CA GLN A 19 12.78 5.31 -0.19
C GLN A 19 12.43 4.16 -1.13
N ARG A 20 13.43 3.75 -1.91
CA ARG A 20 13.36 2.56 -2.76
C ARG A 20 14.65 1.78 -2.57
N ASP A 21 14.50 0.55 -2.13
CA ASP A 21 15.61 -0.39 -2.03
C ASP A 21 16.16 -0.69 -3.44
N PRO A 22 17.47 -0.50 -3.70
CA PRO A 22 18.02 -0.63 -5.05
C PRO A 22 18.08 -2.08 -5.54
N GLU A 23 18.19 -3.05 -4.63
CA GLU A 23 18.36 -4.47 -4.98
C GLU A 23 17.00 -5.15 -5.23
N SER A 24 16.07 -4.98 -4.29
CA SER A 24 14.74 -5.59 -4.36
C SER A 24 13.70 -4.73 -5.08
N GLY A 25 13.98 -3.43 -5.27
CA GLY A 25 13.02 -2.46 -5.77
C GLY A 25 11.91 -2.10 -4.76
N GLN A 26 11.99 -2.60 -3.53
CA GLN A 26 10.97 -2.43 -2.49
C GLN A 26 10.82 -0.96 -2.10
N GLN A 27 9.58 -0.47 -2.01
CA GLN A 27 9.28 0.89 -1.61
C GLN A 27 9.06 0.97 -0.10
N SER A 28 9.61 1.99 0.55
CA SER A 28 9.38 2.26 1.97
C SER A 28 9.15 3.74 2.25
N LEU A 29 8.57 4.02 3.40
CA LEU A 29 8.37 5.34 3.97
C LEU A 29 9.09 5.41 5.32
N LEU A 30 9.94 6.41 5.49
CA LEU A 30 10.54 6.77 6.76
C LEU A 30 9.87 8.03 7.29
N PHE A 31 9.18 7.89 8.41
CA PHE A 31 8.56 8.98 9.15
C PHE A 31 9.51 9.45 10.24
N GLN A 32 9.61 10.76 10.38
CA GLN A 32 10.33 11.42 11.46
C GLN A 32 9.36 12.44 12.04
N VAL A 33 9.09 12.35 13.34
CA VAL A 33 8.14 13.23 14.03
C VAL A 33 8.83 13.84 15.25
N ASP A 34 8.85 15.16 15.30
CA ASP A 34 9.52 15.95 16.33
C ASP A 34 8.52 16.31 17.45
N TYR A 35 8.87 15.96 18.68
CA TYR A 35 8.05 16.17 19.88
C TYR A 35 8.83 16.92 20.99
N PRO A 36 9.37 18.12 20.73
CA PRO A 36 10.22 18.84 21.68
C PRO A 36 9.58 19.08 23.06
N GLU A 37 8.26 19.24 23.13
CA GLU A 37 7.49 19.51 24.36
C GLU A 37 6.62 18.32 24.79
N ILE A 38 7.04 17.08 24.52
CA ILE A 38 6.34 15.87 24.98
C ILE A 38 6.29 15.80 26.51
N ALA A 39 5.17 15.33 27.06
CA ALA A 39 5.04 15.19 28.51
C ALA A 39 6.02 14.14 29.07
N GLU A 40 6.51 14.37 30.29
CA GLU A 40 7.45 13.48 30.96
C GLU A 40 6.88 12.06 31.13
N GLY A 41 7.70 11.06 30.83
CA GLY A 41 7.32 9.65 30.89
C GLY A 41 6.39 9.18 29.75
N ILE A 42 6.02 10.05 28.81
CA ILE A 42 5.25 9.67 27.63
C ILE A 42 6.18 9.23 26.49
N MET A 43 5.81 8.13 25.85
CA MET A 43 6.44 7.66 24.61
C MET A 43 5.45 7.78 23.45
N PRO A 44 5.88 8.28 22.28
CA PRO A 44 5.03 8.32 21.10
C PRO A 44 4.53 6.93 20.70
N ARG A 45 3.29 6.88 20.23
CA ARG A 45 2.64 5.66 19.75
C ARG A 45 2.22 5.83 18.31
N HIS A 46 2.13 4.71 17.59
CA HIS A 46 1.62 4.69 16.24
C HIS A 46 0.61 3.55 16.06
N ARG A 47 -0.30 3.70 15.10
CA ARG A 47 -1.19 2.61 14.66
C ARG A 47 -1.65 2.81 13.22
N PHE A 48 -1.94 1.73 12.52
CA PHE A 48 -2.72 1.79 11.29
C PHE A 48 -4.21 1.85 11.63
N MET A 49 -4.95 2.65 10.88
CA MET A 49 -6.39 2.83 10.96
C MET A 49 -6.97 2.65 9.56
N SER A 50 -8.05 1.87 9.46
CA SER A 50 -8.71 1.64 8.18
C SER A 50 -9.47 2.89 7.71
N ALA A 51 -9.72 3.00 6.40
CA ALA A 51 -10.51 4.10 5.85
C ALA A 51 -11.97 4.14 6.34
N TYR A 52 -12.49 3.03 6.88
CA TYR A 52 -13.85 2.93 7.43
C TYR A 52 -13.97 3.42 8.88
N GLU A 53 -12.86 3.48 9.62
CA GLU A 53 -12.85 3.95 11.01
C GLU A 53 -12.87 5.47 11.12
N GLN A 54 -12.27 6.16 10.14
CA GLN A 54 -12.26 7.62 10.11
C GLN A 54 -13.64 8.16 9.70
N ARG A 55 -14.00 9.34 10.22
CA ARG A 55 -15.32 9.99 10.01
C ARG A 55 -15.23 11.36 9.33
N ILE A 56 -14.08 11.70 8.75
CA ILE A 56 -13.79 13.02 8.18
C ILE A 56 -14.10 13.02 6.68
N GLU A 57 -13.60 12.01 5.97
CA GLU A 57 -13.76 11.86 4.52
C GLU A 57 -14.65 10.64 4.21
N PRO A 58 -15.21 10.51 2.99
CA PRO A 58 -15.80 9.27 2.54
C PRO A 58 -14.77 8.12 2.55
N PRO A 59 -15.12 6.91 3.01
CA PRO A 59 -14.19 5.79 3.09
C PRO A 59 -13.73 5.32 1.71
N ASP A 60 -12.41 5.30 1.48
CA ASP A 60 -11.78 4.70 0.29
C ASP A 60 -10.81 3.58 0.69
N ARG A 61 -11.18 2.34 0.38
CA ARG A 61 -10.40 1.12 0.66
C ARG A 61 -9.01 1.08 0.03
N ARG A 62 -8.72 1.95 -0.95
CA ARG A 62 -7.37 2.05 -1.54
C ARG A 62 -6.36 2.66 -0.57
N TRP A 63 -6.84 3.28 0.49
CA TRP A 63 -6.03 3.99 1.46
C TRP A 63 -6.23 3.43 2.87
N GLN A 64 -5.19 3.55 3.66
CA GLN A 64 -5.19 3.39 5.10
C GLN A 64 -4.55 4.63 5.72
N TYR A 65 -4.74 4.83 7.01
CA TYR A 65 -4.24 6.01 7.72
C TYR A 65 -3.26 5.55 8.79
N LEU A 66 -2.03 6.04 8.75
CA LEU A 66 -1.02 5.80 9.76
C LEU A 66 -1.04 6.94 10.77
N LEU A 67 -1.43 6.65 12.01
CA LEU A 67 -1.59 7.64 13.07
C LEU A 67 -0.35 7.68 13.95
N PHE A 68 -0.03 8.87 14.45
CA PHE A 68 0.95 9.10 15.50
C PHE A 68 0.31 9.90 16.63
N ALA A 69 0.51 9.45 17.86
CA ALA A 69 -0.04 10.07 19.05
C ALA A 69 1.01 10.18 20.16
N ALA A 70 1.16 11.37 20.72
CA ALA A 70 1.97 11.64 21.89
C ALA A 70 1.38 12.85 22.61
N GLU A 71 0.97 12.72 23.87
CA GLU A 71 0.48 13.86 24.65
C GLU A 71 1.66 14.80 24.99
N PRO A 72 1.47 16.14 24.96
CA PRO A 72 0.23 16.89 24.75
C PRO A 72 -0.08 17.23 23.28
N TYR A 73 0.65 16.67 22.32
CA TYR A 73 0.43 16.96 20.92
C TYR A 73 -0.89 16.36 20.41
N GLU A 74 -1.45 17.01 19.41
CA GLU A 74 -2.56 16.46 18.65
C GLU A 74 -2.12 15.21 17.89
N THR A 75 -3.00 14.21 17.84
CA THR A 75 -2.80 13.04 16.99
C THR A 75 -2.80 13.46 15.53
N ILE A 76 -1.74 13.11 14.80
CA ILE A 76 -1.64 13.31 13.36
C ILE A 76 -1.84 11.99 12.63
N SER A 77 -2.24 12.06 11.36
CA SER A 77 -2.39 10.89 10.52
C SER A 77 -1.89 11.14 9.10
N PHE A 78 -1.33 10.11 8.49
CA PHE A 78 -0.86 10.12 7.12
C PHE A 78 -1.68 9.14 6.29
N LYS A 79 -2.23 9.62 5.17
CA LYS A 79 -2.89 8.78 4.18
C LYS A 79 -1.83 8.01 3.40
N VAL A 80 -1.82 6.69 3.53
CA VAL A 80 -0.86 5.80 2.87
C VAL A 80 -1.60 4.72 2.06
N PRO A 81 -1.00 4.19 0.97
CA PRO A 81 -1.64 3.13 0.20
C PRO A 81 -1.97 1.92 1.08
N SER A 82 -3.12 1.29 0.83
CA SER A 82 -3.54 0.07 1.54
C SER A 82 -2.80 -1.19 1.06
N ARG A 83 -1.48 -1.09 0.89
CA ARG A 83 -0.59 -2.21 0.56
C ARG A 83 -0.17 -2.95 1.83
N GLU A 84 0.09 -4.24 1.70
CA GLU A 84 0.64 -5.04 2.79
C GLU A 84 2.01 -4.49 3.22
N VAL A 85 2.20 -4.38 4.54
CA VAL A 85 3.47 -3.97 5.15
C VAL A 85 4.33 -5.20 5.38
N ASP A 86 5.62 -5.08 5.06
CA ASP A 86 6.60 -6.10 5.38
C ASP A 86 7.02 -6.00 6.86
N LYS A 87 6.65 -7.00 7.65
CA LYS A 87 6.84 -7.02 9.11
C LYS A 87 8.23 -7.52 9.54
N ALA A 88 9.16 -7.74 8.61
CA ALA A 88 10.54 -8.06 8.96
C ALA A 88 11.16 -6.91 9.79
N GLU A 89 12.02 -7.24 10.76
CA GLU A 89 12.54 -6.28 11.75
C GLU A 89 13.30 -5.10 11.11
N ASP A 90 14.00 -5.32 9.99
CA ASP A 90 14.68 -4.26 9.23
C ASP A 90 13.71 -3.39 8.39
N LYS A 91 12.52 -3.91 8.11
CA LYS A 91 11.55 -3.31 7.18
C LYS A 91 10.40 -2.58 7.89
N PHE A 92 10.08 -3.00 9.12
CA PHE A 92 9.10 -2.36 9.97
C PHE A 92 9.65 -2.20 11.39
N TRP A 93 10.14 -1.00 11.69
CA TRP A 93 10.72 -0.67 12.99
C TRP A 93 10.39 0.76 13.39
N SER A 94 10.40 1.01 14.70
CA SER A 94 10.27 2.34 15.26
C SER A 94 11.36 2.61 16.29
N HIS A 95 11.80 3.85 16.39
CA HIS A 95 12.80 4.28 17.37
C HIS A 95 12.40 5.61 17.99
N TRP A 96 12.49 5.71 19.31
CA TRP A 96 12.27 6.94 20.06
C TRP A 96 13.59 7.43 20.64
N ASN A 97 14.08 8.56 20.12
CA ASN A 97 15.24 9.24 20.68
C ASN A 97 14.78 10.23 21.77
N GLN A 98 15.10 9.91 23.03
CA GLN A 98 14.64 10.71 24.18
C GLN A 98 15.40 12.02 24.34
N ASP A 99 16.63 12.09 23.83
CA ASP A 99 17.52 13.24 23.91
C ASP A 99 17.10 14.31 22.91
N THR A 100 16.89 13.93 21.65
CA THR A 100 16.45 14.85 20.59
C THR A 100 14.94 15.02 20.52
N LYS A 101 14.19 14.21 21.28
CA LYS A 101 12.72 14.13 21.24
C LYS A 101 12.17 13.82 19.85
N GLN A 102 12.81 12.88 19.15
CA GLN A 102 12.44 12.49 17.79
C GLN A 102 11.97 11.05 17.71
N PHE A 103 10.81 10.86 17.09
CA PHE A 103 10.25 9.55 16.80
C PHE A 103 10.44 9.17 15.34
N PHE A 104 11.01 8.00 15.12
CA PHE A 104 11.23 7.42 13.81
C PHE A 104 10.32 6.20 13.64
N LEU A 105 9.73 6.06 12.46
CA LEU A 105 9.00 4.85 12.06
C LEU A 105 9.31 4.57 10.59
N GLN A 106 9.88 3.40 10.31
CA GLN A 106 10.08 2.91 8.96
C GLN A 106 9.01 1.87 8.64
N VAL A 107 8.43 2.01 7.44
CA VAL A 107 7.43 1.08 6.91
C VAL A 107 7.80 0.75 5.47
N ALA A 108 8.27 -0.46 5.22
CA ALA A 108 8.39 -0.99 3.87
C ALA A 108 7.10 -1.70 3.45
N PHE A 109 6.68 -1.48 2.22
CA PHE A 109 5.56 -2.21 1.63
C PHE A 109 6.09 -3.49 1.01
N ARG A 110 5.32 -4.58 1.10
CA ARG A 110 5.62 -5.77 0.33
C ARG A 110 5.62 -5.41 -1.14
N VAL A 111 6.66 -5.88 -1.84
CA VAL A 111 6.64 -5.88 -3.29
C VAL A 111 5.50 -6.79 -3.66
N GLU A 112 4.45 -6.23 -4.25
CA GLU A 112 3.51 -7.04 -5.01
C GLU A 112 4.39 -7.74 -6.04
N ARG A 113 4.72 -9.02 -5.81
CA ARG A 113 4.98 -9.88 -6.95
C ARG A 113 3.69 -9.74 -7.71
N ALA A 114 3.72 -8.97 -8.81
CA ALA A 114 2.74 -9.10 -9.85
C ALA A 114 2.53 -10.60 -9.90
N PHE A 115 1.33 -11.06 -9.50
CA PHE A 115 1.05 -12.46 -9.54
C PHE A 115 1.55 -12.84 -10.93
N GLN A 116 2.58 -13.67 -10.98
CA GLN A 116 2.55 -14.67 -12.01
C GLN A 116 1.24 -15.37 -11.68
N ASN A 117 0.14 -14.83 -12.22
CA ASN A 117 -0.82 -15.62 -12.90
C ASN A 117 0.13 -16.41 -13.81
N PRO A 118 0.49 -17.68 -13.48
CA PRO A 118 1.05 -18.50 -14.52
C PRO A 118 0.01 -18.32 -15.62
N MET A 119 0.49 -17.74 -16.72
CA MET A 119 -0.31 -17.49 -17.90
C MET A 119 -1.30 -18.63 -17.99
N MET A 120 -2.61 -18.33 -18.08
CA MET A 120 -3.50 -19.28 -18.74
C MET A 120 -2.71 -19.82 -19.92
N PRO A 121 -2.46 -21.14 -20.05
CA PRO A 121 -1.84 -21.65 -21.24
C PRO A 121 -2.71 -21.16 -22.40
N ARG A 122 -2.15 -20.22 -23.18
CA ARG A 122 -2.80 -19.64 -24.35
C ARG A 122 -2.73 -20.73 -25.41
N GLY A 123 -3.66 -21.67 -25.32
CA GLY A 123 -3.68 -22.88 -26.13
C GLY A 123 -4.80 -23.77 -25.63
N ALA A 124 -6.03 -23.46 -26.03
CA ALA A 124 -7.13 -24.40 -25.94
C ALA A 124 -6.72 -25.73 -26.62
N PRO A 125 -7.06 -26.90 -26.06
CA PRO A 125 -7.07 -28.12 -26.86
C PRO A 125 -8.09 -27.90 -27.98
N THR A 126 -7.61 -27.85 -29.21
CA THR A 126 -8.46 -27.88 -30.41
C THR A 126 -9.21 -29.21 -30.41
N ASN A 127 -10.43 -29.20 -29.91
CA ASN A 127 -11.37 -30.30 -30.08
C ASN A 127 -11.65 -30.46 -31.59
N PRO A 128 -11.32 -31.59 -32.24
CA PRO A 128 -11.40 -31.70 -33.70
C PRO A 128 -12.83 -31.89 -34.26
N SER A 129 -13.88 -31.66 -33.48
CA SER A 129 -15.21 -32.19 -33.79
C SER A 129 -16.22 -31.23 -34.43
N LEU A 130 -15.81 -30.05 -34.93
CA LEU A 130 -16.73 -29.14 -35.64
C LEU A 130 -16.11 -28.61 -36.93
N ARG A 131 -15.73 -29.51 -37.84
CA ARG A 131 -15.59 -29.16 -39.27
C ARG A 131 -16.98 -29.19 -39.90
N GLY A 132 -17.60 -28.03 -40.05
CA GLY A 132 -18.72 -27.88 -40.99
C GLY A 132 -18.25 -28.21 -42.41
N PRO A 133 -19.14 -28.72 -43.30
CA PRO A 133 -18.75 -29.09 -44.66
C PRO A 133 -18.30 -27.85 -45.45
N PRO A 134 -17.32 -28.00 -46.37
CA PRO A 134 -16.84 -26.89 -47.20
C PRO A 134 -17.93 -26.43 -48.19
N PRO A 135 -17.92 -25.16 -48.62
CA PRO A 135 -18.82 -24.67 -49.66
C PRO A 135 -18.49 -25.34 -51.02
N PRO A 136 -19.51 -25.53 -51.90
CA PRO A 136 -19.29 -26.13 -53.21
C PRO A 136 -18.48 -25.19 -54.13
N PRO A 137 -17.66 -25.73 -55.04
CA PRO A 137 -16.91 -24.94 -56.00
C PRO A 137 -17.85 -24.31 -57.04
N GLN A 138 -17.72 -22.99 -57.28
CA GLN A 138 -18.35 -22.31 -58.40
C GLN A 138 -17.86 -22.92 -59.72
N GLY A 139 -18.81 -23.40 -60.52
CA GLY A 139 -18.55 -23.99 -61.83
C GLY A 139 -17.87 -23.01 -62.78
N GLN A 140 -16.83 -23.48 -63.46
CA GLN A 140 -16.26 -22.79 -64.61
C GLN A 140 -17.26 -22.87 -65.78
N PRO A 141 -17.37 -21.84 -66.63
CA PRO A 141 -18.23 -21.89 -67.80
C PRO A 141 -17.66 -22.85 -68.86
N PRO A 142 -18.51 -23.52 -69.65
CA PRO A 142 -18.07 -24.45 -70.69
C PRO A 142 -17.47 -23.71 -71.90
N PRO A 143 -16.51 -24.33 -72.63
CA PRO A 143 -16.03 -23.81 -73.90
C PRO A 143 -17.09 -24.01 -75.01
N PRO A 144 -17.09 -23.17 -76.07
CA PRO A 144 -18.03 -23.29 -77.18
C PRO A 144 -17.72 -24.52 -78.04
N GLY A 145 -18.76 -25.27 -78.37
CA GLY A 145 -18.68 -26.58 -79.00
C GLY A 145 -18.34 -26.59 -80.49
N GLN A 146 -17.91 -27.77 -80.92
CA GLN A 146 -18.29 -28.44 -82.17
C GLN A 146 -18.45 -29.92 -81.87
#